data_AF-A0A0A1VNS5-F1
#
_entry.id   AF-A0A0A1VNS5-F1
#
_cell.length_a   1.000
_cell.length_b   1.000
_cell.length_c   1.000
_cell.angle_alpha   90.00
_cell.angle_beta   90.00
_cell.angle_gamma   90.00
#
_symmetry.space_group_name_H-M   'P 1'
#
loop_
_entity.id
_entity.type
_entity.pdbx_description
1 polymer ?
#
loop_
_entity_poly.entity_id
_entity_poly.type
_entity_poly.pdbx_seq_one_letter_code
_entity_poly.pdbx_strand_id
1 'polypeptide(L)'
;MIVLEMKAVLKPSQCSAIDEAIRTVQFIRNKALRLWMDAKREDKIDKYSLNKYCAVLAKQFKFVDTLNSRARQASAERAWSAIARFYDNCKKKVKGKKGYPKFQKNNRSVESKNSGWKLSEERKKITFTDKKNIGTVKLKGTRDLNFYPIDQIKRVRIVKRADGYYVQFCLSVDIREYAKPLEPTKKCVGLDVGLKVFYANSDGETVEIPQYYRKAEKRLSRLTPGGEIPSDECWIRPARLRKLSGTKNPSHECDGSVNDEAGRVGGNMIDGLG
;
A
#
# COMPACT_ATOMS: atom_id res chain seq x y z
N MET A 1 8.85 -10.66 -2.91
CA MET A 1 7.50 -10.37 -3.45
C MET A 1 7.65 -9.48 -4.66
N ILE A 2 7.23 -9.96 -5.83
CA ILE A 2 7.27 -9.21 -7.09
C ILE A 2 5.89 -8.58 -7.32
N VAL A 3 5.83 -7.39 -7.91
CA VAL A 3 4.57 -6.75 -8.32
C VAL A 3 4.56 -6.60 -9.84
N LEU A 4 3.61 -7.27 -10.49
CA LEU A 4 3.33 -7.07 -11.92
C LEU A 4 2.14 -6.13 -12.05
N GLU A 5 2.23 -5.18 -12.97
CA GLU A 5 1.19 -4.18 -13.19
C GLU A 5 0.69 -4.25 -14.64
N MET A 6 -0.64 -4.22 -14.81
CA MET A 6 -1.30 -4.19 -16.11
C MET A 6 -2.35 -3.08 -16.12
N LYS A 7 -2.47 -2.34 -17.23
CA LYS A 7 -3.50 -1.32 -17.41
C LYS A 7 -4.87 -1.99 -17.57
N ALA A 8 -5.87 -1.49 -16.84
CA ALA A 8 -7.24 -1.92 -16.94
C ALA A 8 -7.96 -1.14 -18.05
N VAL A 9 -8.53 -1.84 -19.03
CA VAL A 9 -9.41 -1.25 -20.04
C VAL A 9 -10.84 -1.34 -19.51
N LEU A 10 -11.41 -0.18 -19.16
CA LEU A 10 -12.65 -0.06 -18.40
C LEU A 10 -13.70 0.76 -19.14
N LYS A 11 -14.97 0.40 -18.93
CA LYS A 11 -16.13 1.24 -19.26
C LYS A 11 -16.35 2.31 -18.19
N PRO A 12 -17.00 3.44 -18.49
CA PRO A 12 -17.29 4.49 -17.51
C PRO A 12 -18.01 3.99 -16.24
N SER A 13 -18.95 3.05 -16.38
CA SER A 13 -19.64 2.43 -15.24
C SER A 13 -18.70 1.66 -14.31
N GLN A 14 -17.72 0.95 -14.87
CA GLN A 14 -16.70 0.22 -14.11
C GLN A 14 -15.75 1.17 -13.38
N CYS A 15 -15.40 2.31 -14.00
CA CYS A 15 -14.62 3.36 -13.34
C CYS A 15 -15.34 3.88 -12.09
N SER A 16 -16.64 4.17 -12.19
CA SER A 16 -17.45 4.62 -11.06
C SER A 16 -17.54 3.56 -9.95
N ALA A 17 -17.73 2.29 -10.31
CA ALA A 17 -17.74 1.17 -9.37
C ALA A 17 -16.41 1.03 -8.61
N ILE A 18 -15.28 1.15 -9.31
CA ILE A 18 -13.94 1.11 -8.70
C ILE A 18 -13.72 2.31 -7.78
N ASP A 19 -14.14 3.51 -8.20
CA ASP A 19 -14.05 4.71 -7.35
C ASP A 19 -14.87 4.57 -6.07
N GLU A 20 -16.07 4.00 -6.16
CA GLU A 20 -16.89 3.69 -4.99
C GLU A 20 -16.21 2.65 -4.08
N ALA A 21 -15.63 1.60 -4.65
CA ALA A 21 -14.86 0.61 -3.88
C ALA A 21 -13.65 1.24 -3.16
N ILE A 22 -12.91 2.13 -3.83
CA ILE A 22 -11.79 2.88 -3.24
C ILE A 22 -12.25 3.75 -2.07
N ARG A 23 -13.41 4.41 -2.19
CA ARG A 23 -14.03 5.19 -1.11
C ARG A 23 -14.45 4.31 0.07
N THR A 24 -15.05 3.14 -0.20
CA THR A 24 -15.39 2.16 0.84
C THR A 24 -14.16 1.69 1.61
N VAL A 25 -13.04 1.41 0.93
CA VAL A 25 -11.76 1.04 1.57
C VAL A 25 -11.25 2.15 2.50
N GLN A 26 -11.29 3.41 2.03
CA GLN A 26 -10.90 4.56 2.84
C GLN A 26 -11.76 4.70 4.09
N PHE A 27 -13.08 4.53 3.94
CA PHE A 27 -14.03 4.56 5.05
C PHE A 27 -13.71 3.50 6.10
N ILE A 28 -13.54 2.23 5.68
CA ILE A 28 -13.25 1.12 6.60
C ILE A 28 -11.93 1.36 7.34
N ARG A 29 -10.86 1.74 6.63
CA ARG A 29 -9.57 2.03 7.26
C ARG A 29 -9.69 3.14 8.30
N ASN A 30 -10.40 4.22 7.98
CA ASN A 30 -10.55 5.34 8.90
C ASN A 30 -11.44 5.00 10.09
N LYS A 31 -12.49 4.19 9.91
CA LYS A 31 -13.31 3.67 11.02
C LYS A 31 -12.52 2.73 11.92
N ALA A 32 -11.71 1.83 11.35
CA ALA A 32 -10.81 0.96 12.12
C ALA A 32 -9.78 1.77 12.91
N LEU A 33 -9.20 2.81 12.30
CA LEU A 33 -8.30 3.72 13.01
C LEU A 33 -9.02 4.47 14.13
N ARG A 34 -10.24 4.96 13.89
CA ARG A 34 -11.02 5.66 14.91
C ARG A 34 -11.34 4.75 16.09
N LEU A 35 -11.73 3.50 15.84
CA LEU A 35 -11.97 2.51 16.88
C LEU A 35 -10.73 2.34 17.78
N TRP A 36 -9.55 2.22 17.18
CA TRP A 36 -8.29 2.13 17.95
C TRP A 36 -7.98 3.41 18.74
N MET A 37 -8.28 4.59 18.20
CA MET A 37 -8.06 5.86 18.90
C MET A 37 -9.00 6.08 20.09
N ASP A 38 -10.24 5.57 19.99
CA ASP A 38 -11.27 5.74 21.03
C ASP A 38 -11.19 4.64 22.10
N ALA A 39 -10.52 3.53 21.80
CA ALA A 39 -10.35 2.42 22.71
C ALA A 39 -9.39 2.79 23.86
N LYS A 40 -9.71 2.30 25.06
CA LYS A 40 -8.82 2.39 26.20
C LYS A 40 -7.71 1.34 26.10
N ARG A 41 -6.68 1.47 26.94
CA ARG A 41 -5.54 0.55 26.92
C ARG A 41 -5.95 -0.88 27.29
N GLU A 42 -6.99 -1.02 28.10
CA GLU A 42 -7.52 -2.30 28.58
C GLU A 42 -8.25 -3.08 27.49
N ASP A 43 -8.79 -2.39 26.48
CA ASP A 43 -9.55 -3.00 25.37
C ASP A 43 -8.68 -3.85 24.44
N LYS A 44 -7.35 -3.73 24.56
CA LYS A 44 -6.34 -4.52 23.80
C LYS A 44 -6.70 -4.65 22.31
N ILE A 45 -7.00 -3.51 21.66
CA ILE A 45 -7.32 -3.48 20.23
C ILE A 45 -6.09 -3.90 19.41
N ASP A 46 -6.13 -5.11 18.88
CA ASP A 46 -5.10 -5.67 18.02
C ASP A 46 -5.56 -5.81 16.56
N LYS A 47 -4.71 -6.42 15.72
CA LYS A 47 -5.02 -6.73 14.32
C LYS A 47 -6.31 -7.53 14.15
N TYR A 48 -6.55 -8.50 15.04
CA TYR A 48 -7.69 -9.41 14.94
C TYR A 48 -8.99 -8.70 15.32
N SER A 49 -8.96 -7.85 16.34
CA SER A 49 -10.07 -6.96 16.74
C SER A 49 -10.49 -6.05 15.58
N LEU A 50 -9.54 -5.40 14.90
CA LEU A 50 -9.84 -4.56 13.74
C LEU A 50 -10.42 -5.36 12.55
N ASN A 51 -9.93 -6.59 12.33
CA ASN A 51 -10.48 -7.48 11.31
C ASN A 51 -11.92 -7.94 11.62
N LYS A 52 -12.22 -8.26 12.89
CA LYS A 52 -13.58 -8.58 13.33
C LYS A 52 -14.52 -7.39 13.16
N TYR A 53 -14.03 -6.18 13.43
CA TYR A 53 -14.80 -4.94 13.26
C TYR A 53 -15.28 -4.72 11.82
N CYS A 54 -14.58 -5.23 10.80
CA CYS A 54 -15.05 -5.19 9.40
C CYS A 54 -16.39 -5.89 9.19
N ALA A 55 -16.71 -6.92 9.97
CA ALA A 55 -18.01 -7.59 9.90
C ALA A 55 -19.11 -6.73 10.52
N VAL A 56 -18.83 -6.06 11.63
CA VAL A 56 -19.73 -5.09 12.28
C VAL A 56 -20.05 -3.94 11.32
N LEU A 57 -19.02 -3.36 10.69
CA LEU A 57 -19.20 -2.27 9.71
C LEU A 57 -20.06 -2.68 8.52
N ALA A 58 -19.94 -3.93 8.05
CA ALA A 58 -20.77 -4.39 6.93
C ALA A 58 -22.24 -4.58 7.33
N LYS A 59 -22.52 -5.00 8.56
CA LYS A 59 -23.89 -5.06 9.08
C LYS A 59 -24.51 -3.66 9.22
N GLN A 60 -23.70 -2.67 9.60
CA GLN A 60 -24.16 -1.28 9.81
C GLN A 60 -24.32 -0.51 8.49
N PHE A 61 -23.45 -0.75 7.51
CA PHE A 61 -23.39 0.05 6.29
C PHE A 61 -23.53 -0.83 5.04
N LYS A 62 -24.66 -0.70 4.34
CA LYS A 62 -24.96 -1.48 3.13
C LYS A 62 -23.87 -1.37 2.06
N PHE A 63 -23.32 -0.17 1.85
CA PHE A 63 -22.24 0.06 0.87
C PHE A 63 -20.88 -0.56 1.26
N VAL A 64 -20.72 -0.97 2.52
CA VAL A 64 -19.57 -1.73 3.01
C VAL A 64 -19.78 -3.22 2.79
N ASP A 65 -21.00 -3.73 2.97
CA ASP A 65 -21.32 -5.14 2.68
C ASP A 65 -21.12 -5.48 1.19
N THR A 66 -21.30 -4.50 0.29
CA THR A 66 -21.07 -4.74 -1.13
C THR A 66 -19.62 -5.05 -1.48
N LEU A 67 -18.66 -4.67 -0.63
CA LEU A 67 -17.25 -4.98 -0.80
C LEU A 67 -16.93 -6.39 -0.28
N ASN A 68 -16.11 -7.12 -1.04
CA ASN A 68 -15.64 -8.45 -0.67
C ASN A 68 -15.02 -8.47 0.75
N SER A 69 -15.32 -9.49 1.54
CA SER A 69 -14.89 -9.59 2.94
C SER A 69 -13.36 -9.57 3.12
N ARG A 70 -12.60 -10.18 2.21
CA ARG A 70 -11.12 -10.13 2.24
C ARG A 70 -10.59 -8.75 1.91
N ALA A 71 -11.25 -7.99 1.04
CA ALA A 71 -10.91 -6.60 0.76
C ALA A 71 -11.24 -5.67 1.95
N ARG A 72 -12.34 -5.93 2.67
CA ARG A 72 -12.64 -5.24 3.94
C ARG A 72 -11.55 -5.49 4.97
N GLN A 73 -11.15 -6.74 5.19
CA GLN A 73 -10.05 -7.09 6.10
C GLN A 73 -8.72 -6.47 5.67
N ALA A 74 -8.38 -6.50 4.38
CA ALA A 74 -7.16 -5.85 3.88
C ALA A 74 -7.17 -4.33 4.18
N SER A 75 -8.34 -3.70 4.19
CA SER A 75 -8.50 -2.29 4.56
C SER A 75 -8.23 -2.04 6.05
N ALA A 76 -8.71 -2.91 6.95
CA ALA A 76 -8.40 -2.86 8.37
C ALA A 76 -6.91 -3.15 8.64
N GLU A 77 -6.31 -4.11 7.93
CA GLU A 77 -4.88 -4.41 8.04
C GLU A 77 -3.99 -3.23 7.61
N ARG A 78 -4.46 -2.37 6.68
CA ARG A 78 -3.78 -1.10 6.37
C ARG A 78 -3.82 -0.10 7.52
N ALA A 79 -4.90 -0.09 8.31
CA ALA A 79 -4.97 0.70 9.53
C ALA A 79 -4.01 0.13 10.59
N TRP A 80 -4.06 -1.18 10.82
CA TRP A 80 -3.14 -1.87 11.72
C TRP A 80 -1.68 -1.66 11.35
N SER A 81 -1.33 -1.72 10.07
CA SER A 81 0.05 -1.50 9.63
C SER A 81 0.56 -0.11 9.99
N ALA A 82 -0.30 0.92 10.01
CA ALA A 82 0.08 2.25 10.47
C ALA A 82 0.28 2.29 12.00
N ILE A 83 -0.62 1.63 12.75
CA ILE A 83 -0.57 1.52 14.22
C ILE A 83 0.68 0.75 14.66
N ALA A 84 0.92 -0.43 14.09
CA ALA A 84 2.08 -1.25 14.37
C ALA A 84 3.39 -0.50 14.10
N ARG A 85 3.50 0.19 12.95
CA ARG A 85 4.67 1.04 12.63
C ARG A 85 4.92 2.12 13.68
N PHE A 86 3.87 2.76 14.18
CA PHE A 86 4.00 3.77 15.23
C PHE A 86 4.59 3.16 16.50
N TYR A 87 4.04 2.03 16.98
CA TYR A 87 4.57 1.34 18.16
C TYR A 87 5.99 0.81 17.95
N ASP A 88 6.30 0.25 16.77
CA ASP A 88 7.64 -0.21 16.44
C ASP A 88 8.65 0.93 16.47
N ASN A 89 8.28 2.11 15.97
CA ASN A 89 9.12 3.31 16.04
C ASN A 89 9.31 3.82 17.48
N CYS A 90 8.28 3.70 18.32
CA CYS A 90 8.39 4.00 19.75
C CYS A 90 9.38 3.04 20.43
N LYS A 91 9.23 1.72 20.23
CA LYS A 91 10.12 0.68 20.76
C LYS A 91 11.57 0.87 20.31
N LYS A 92 11.78 1.18 19.02
CA LYS A 92 13.11 1.43 18.44
C LYS A 92 13.71 2.79 18.81
N LYS A 93 13.01 3.62 19.60
CA LYS A 93 13.45 4.97 20.01
C LYS A 93 13.94 5.85 18.84
N VAL A 94 13.30 5.73 17.66
CA VAL A 94 13.68 6.49 16.44
C VAL A 94 13.69 8.01 16.69
N LYS A 95 14.77 8.72 16.36
CA LYS A 95 14.85 10.17 16.59
C LYS A 95 13.73 10.92 15.84
N GLY A 96 13.15 11.95 16.48
CA GLY A 96 12.09 12.77 15.89
C GLY A 96 10.67 12.18 15.98
N LYS A 97 9.80 12.57 15.05
CA LYS A 97 8.37 12.19 15.05
C LYS A 97 8.22 10.70 14.74
N LYS A 98 7.67 9.93 15.70
CA LYS A 98 7.43 8.48 15.57
C LYS A 98 6.38 8.10 14.51
N GLY A 99 5.63 9.09 14.02
CA GLY A 99 4.64 8.90 12.95
C GLY A 99 3.30 8.38 13.46
N TYR A 100 2.68 9.09 14.41
CA TYR A 100 1.34 8.73 14.92
C TYR A 100 0.35 8.51 13.76
N PRO A 101 -0.45 7.43 13.76
CA PRO A 101 -1.35 7.11 12.65
C PRO A 101 -2.37 8.22 12.40
N LYS A 102 -2.58 8.57 11.12
CA LYS A 102 -3.54 9.59 10.70
C LYS A 102 -4.64 9.01 9.81
N PHE A 103 -5.80 9.66 9.85
CA PHE A 103 -6.88 9.37 8.91
C PHE A 103 -6.41 9.57 7.46
N GLN A 104 -6.74 8.61 6.61
CA GLN A 104 -6.42 8.65 5.19
C GLN A 104 -7.35 9.62 4.49
N LYS A 105 -6.78 10.58 3.77
CA LYS A 105 -7.53 11.56 2.97
C LYS A 105 -7.72 11.12 1.52
N ASN A 106 -6.67 10.54 0.93
CA ASN A 106 -6.61 10.22 -0.49
C ASN A 106 -6.26 8.74 -0.70
N ASN A 107 -7.24 7.84 -0.60
CA ASN A 107 -7.06 6.47 -1.04
C ASN A 107 -7.11 6.37 -2.57
N ARG A 108 -6.23 5.55 -3.12
CA ARG A 108 -6.11 5.31 -4.57
C ARG A 108 -6.14 3.84 -4.92
N SER A 109 -6.38 2.94 -3.96
CA SER A 109 -6.38 1.51 -4.26
C SER A 109 -7.36 0.69 -3.42
N VAL A 110 -7.86 -0.36 -4.05
CA VAL A 110 -8.58 -1.47 -3.41
C VAL A 110 -7.74 -2.72 -3.57
N GLU A 111 -7.57 -3.48 -2.49
CA GLU A 111 -6.76 -4.69 -2.47
C GLU A 111 -7.62 -5.87 -2.03
N SER A 112 -7.60 -6.91 -2.85
CA SER A 112 -8.23 -8.19 -2.60
C SER A 112 -7.12 -9.23 -2.41
N LYS A 113 -7.30 -10.14 -1.44
CA LYS A 113 -6.32 -11.19 -1.14
C LYS A 113 -6.49 -12.36 -2.12
N ASN A 114 -6.73 -13.55 -1.62
CA ASN A 114 -6.93 -14.78 -2.39
C ASN A 114 -8.37 -15.01 -2.85
N SER A 115 -9.27 -14.04 -2.72
CA SER A 115 -10.66 -14.16 -3.18
C SER A 115 -11.22 -12.82 -3.69
N GLY A 116 -12.38 -12.87 -4.33
CA GLY A 116 -13.04 -11.69 -4.90
C GLY A 116 -12.61 -11.37 -6.33
N TRP A 117 -11.83 -12.24 -6.96
CA TRP A 117 -11.38 -12.11 -8.34
C TRP A 117 -11.14 -13.50 -8.96
N LYS A 118 -11.26 -13.58 -10.30
CA LYS A 118 -10.93 -14.76 -11.11
C LYS A 118 -10.25 -14.30 -12.39
N LEU A 119 -9.14 -14.93 -12.77
CA LEU A 119 -8.50 -14.70 -14.06
C LEU A 119 -9.16 -15.57 -15.13
N SER A 120 -9.23 -15.07 -16.37
CA SER A 120 -9.55 -15.89 -17.53
C SER A 120 -8.46 -16.93 -17.78
N GLU A 121 -8.76 -17.98 -18.52
CA GLU A 121 -7.78 -19.02 -18.91
C GLU A 121 -6.53 -18.42 -19.58
N GLU A 122 -6.73 -17.50 -20.53
CA GLU A 122 -5.63 -16.76 -21.19
C GLU A 122 -4.95 -15.69 -20.31
N ARG A 123 -5.48 -15.42 -19.11
CA ARG A 123 -5.05 -14.38 -18.17
C ARG A 123 -5.00 -12.95 -18.73
N LYS A 124 -5.72 -12.69 -19.82
CA LYS A 124 -5.90 -11.35 -20.42
C LYS A 124 -7.12 -10.60 -19.89
N LYS A 125 -7.99 -11.26 -19.12
CA LYS A 125 -9.15 -10.66 -18.45
C LYS A 125 -9.17 -11.06 -16.99
N ILE A 126 -9.66 -10.17 -16.15
CA ILE A 126 -9.93 -10.41 -14.74
C ILE A 126 -11.38 -10.08 -14.43
N THR A 127 -12.07 -10.99 -13.75
CA THR A 127 -13.44 -10.82 -13.29
C THR A 127 -13.44 -10.60 -11.80
N PHE A 128 -13.92 -9.44 -11.36
CA PHE A 128 -14.15 -9.15 -9.94
C PHE A 128 -15.56 -9.61 -9.55
N THR A 129 -15.64 -10.40 -8.49
CA THR A 129 -16.88 -11.06 -8.04
C THR A 129 -17.53 -10.38 -6.84
N ASP A 130 -17.14 -9.14 -6.56
CA ASP A 130 -17.77 -8.35 -5.50
C ASP A 130 -19.13 -7.82 -5.92
N LYS A 131 -19.95 -7.40 -4.94
CA LYS A 131 -21.27 -6.80 -5.21
C LYS A 131 -21.15 -5.31 -5.60
N LYS A 132 -19.94 -4.84 -5.95
CA LYS A 132 -19.70 -3.48 -6.45
C LYS A 132 -19.95 -3.38 -7.96
N ASN A 133 -20.26 -4.49 -8.63
CA ASN A 133 -20.57 -4.54 -10.06
C ASN A 133 -19.41 -4.06 -10.96
N ILE A 134 -18.16 -4.32 -10.55
CA ILE A 134 -16.99 -4.05 -11.41
C ILE A 134 -16.99 -5.00 -12.61
N GLY A 135 -17.32 -6.28 -12.38
CA GLY A 135 -17.43 -7.30 -13.42
C GLY A 135 -16.08 -7.64 -14.07
N THR A 136 -16.14 -7.98 -15.37
CA THR A 136 -14.96 -8.40 -16.15
C THR A 136 -14.24 -7.23 -16.79
N VAL A 137 -12.93 -7.19 -16.62
CA VAL A 137 -12.03 -6.13 -17.08
C VAL A 137 -10.95 -6.74 -17.96
N LYS A 138 -10.66 -6.10 -19.09
CA LYS A 138 -9.55 -6.50 -19.96
C LYS A 138 -8.24 -5.90 -19.43
N LEU A 139 -7.20 -6.73 -19.36
CA LEU A 139 -5.86 -6.37 -18.94
C LEU A 139 -5.01 -6.06 -20.17
N LYS A 140 -4.32 -4.92 -20.15
CA LYS A 140 -3.36 -4.52 -21.19
C LYS A 140 -2.01 -4.26 -20.52
N GLY A 141 -1.01 -5.07 -20.86
CA GLY A 141 0.34 -4.94 -20.33
C GLY A 141 1.33 -5.70 -21.19
N THR A 142 2.62 -5.46 -20.95
CA THR A 142 3.72 -6.13 -21.66
C THR A 142 4.14 -7.44 -20.99
N ARG A 143 3.75 -7.65 -19.73
CA ARG A 143 4.11 -8.84 -18.95
C ARG A 143 3.12 -9.96 -19.22
N ASP A 144 3.64 -11.16 -19.49
CA ASP A 144 2.82 -12.36 -19.60
C ASP A 144 2.57 -12.96 -18.20
N LEU A 145 1.30 -12.97 -17.79
CA LEU A 145 0.89 -13.57 -16.52
C LEU A 145 0.93 -15.10 -16.58
N ASN A 146 0.97 -15.73 -17.76
CA ASN A 146 1.01 -17.19 -17.89
C ASN A 146 2.32 -17.80 -17.38
N PHE A 147 3.40 -17.01 -17.34
CA PHE A 147 4.70 -17.42 -16.81
C PHE A 147 4.65 -17.83 -15.33
N TYR A 148 3.71 -17.28 -14.55
CA TYR A 148 3.64 -17.51 -13.10
C TYR A 148 2.42 -18.36 -12.72
N PRO A 149 2.57 -19.46 -11.99
CA PRO A 149 1.43 -20.18 -11.41
C PRO A 149 0.44 -19.28 -10.64
N ILE A 150 -0.86 -19.57 -10.75
CA ILE A 150 -1.92 -18.70 -10.17
C ILE A 150 -1.85 -18.69 -8.64
N ASP A 151 -1.47 -19.80 -8.03
CA ASP A 151 -1.29 -19.97 -6.58
C ASP A 151 -0.21 -19.05 -5.99
N GLN A 152 0.73 -18.58 -6.82
CA GLN A 152 1.76 -17.63 -6.42
C GLN A 152 1.22 -16.19 -6.35
N ILE A 153 0.10 -15.90 -7.00
CA ILE A 153 -0.58 -14.61 -6.91
C ILE A 153 -1.30 -14.52 -5.56
N LYS A 154 -0.66 -13.87 -4.58
CA LYS A 154 -1.21 -13.78 -3.23
C LYS A 154 -2.22 -12.65 -3.07
N ARG A 155 -2.08 -11.58 -3.84
CA ARG A 155 -2.97 -10.41 -3.79
C ARG A 155 -3.15 -9.78 -5.16
N VAL A 156 -4.34 -9.23 -5.38
CA VAL A 156 -4.67 -8.40 -6.53
C VAL A 156 -5.13 -7.04 -6.03
N ARG A 157 -4.57 -5.98 -6.59
CA ARG A 157 -4.89 -4.60 -6.22
C ARG A 157 -5.26 -3.80 -7.44
N ILE A 158 -6.40 -3.11 -7.39
CA ILE A 158 -6.73 -2.08 -8.37
C ILE A 158 -6.19 -0.75 -7.85
N VAL A 159 -5.43 -0.03 -8.67
CA VAL A 159 -4.81 1.26 -8.36
C VAL A 159 -5.30 2.31 -9.36
N LYS A 160 -5.78 3.45 -8.86
CA LYS A 160 -6.13 4.63 -9.64
C LYS A 160 -4.90 5.54 -9.77
N ARG A 161 -4.45 5.75 -10.99
CA ARG A 161 -3.40 6.71 -11.38
C ARG A 161 -4.02 7.86 -12.19
N ALA A 162 -3.20 8.86 -12.54
CA ALA A 162 -3.67 10.03 -13.29
C ALA A 162 -4.17 9.66 -14.70
N ASP A 163 -3.57 8.66 -15.33
CA ASP A 163 -3.83 8.25 -16.71
C ASP A 163 -4.77 7.03 -16.84
N GLY A 164 -5.36 6.57 -15.72
CA GLY A 164 -6.33 5.49 -15.67
C GLY A 164 -6.15 4.54 -14.49
N TYR A 165 -6.69 3.34 -14.64
CA TYR A 165 -6.69 2.31 -13.62
C TYR A 165 -5.75 1.17 -14.00
N TYR A 166 -5.13 0.58 -12.98
CA TYR A 166 -4.14 -0.46 -13.11
C TYR A 166 -4.47 -1.61 -12.16
N VAL A 167 -4.26 -2.84 -12.61
CA VAL A 167 -4.35 -4.05 -11.79
C VAL A 167 -2.93 -4.51 -11.48
N GLN A 168 -2.59 -4.48 -10.20
CA GLN A 168 -1.33 -4.96 -9.65
C GLN A 168 -1.52 -6.38 -9.09
N PHE A 169 -0.69 -7.30 -9.53
CA PHE A 169 -0.59 -8.67 -9.04
C PHE A 169 0.62 -8.75 -8.11
N CYS A 170 0.41 -9.09 -6.84
CA CYS A 170 1.48 -9.29 -5.87
C CYS A 170 1.82 -10.77 -5.80
N LEU A 171 2.98 -11.14 -6.34
CA LEU A 171 3.44 -12.52 -6.43
C LEU A 171 4.41 -12.85 -5.30
N SER A 172 4.18 -13.99 -4.67
CA SER A 172 5.12 -14.60 -3.74
C SER A 172 6.01 -15.58 -4.49
N VAL A 173 6.98 -15.04 -5.21
CA VAL A 173 8.00 -15.79 -5.95
C VAL A 173 9.38 -15.41 -5.44
N ASP A 174 10.27 -16.39 -5.34
CA ASP A 174 11.71 -16.14 -5.27
C ASP A 174 12.23 -16.08 -6.71
N ILE A 175 12.82 -14.94 -7.08
CA ILE A 175 13.34 -14.76 -8.43
C ILE A 175 14.48 -15.75 -8.76
N ARG A 176 15.15 -16.28 -7.72
CA ARG A 176 16.21 -17.28 -7.86
C ARG A 176 15.69 -18.62 -8.38
N GLU A 177 14.41 -18.92 -8.20
CA GLU A 177 13.79 -20.14 -8.75
C GLU A 177 13.51 -20.02 -10.26
N TYR A 178 13.41 -18.80 -10.78
CA TYR A 178 13.03 -18.53 -12.17
C TYR A 178 14.20 -18.04 -13.04
N ALA A 179 15.17 -17.37 -12.44
CA ALA A 179 16.38 -16.96 -13.11
C ALA A 179 17.44 -18.06 -12.92
N LYS A 180 17.98 -18.59 -14.02
CA LYS A 180 19.21 -19.39 -13.95
C LYS A 180 20.27 -18.55 -13.23
N PRO A 181 20.92 -19.07 -12.18
CA PRO A 181 22.08 -18.42 -11.59
C PRO A 181 23.07 -18.12 -12.71
N LEU A 182 23.43 -16.85 -12.88
CA LEU A 182 24.48 -16.47 -13.81
C LEU A 182 25.82 -16.87 -13.20
N GLU A 183 26.71 -17.44 -14.00
CA GLU A 183 28.09 -17.67 -13.59
C GLU A 183 28.73 -16.34 -13.21
N PRO A 184 29.29 -16.20 -11.98
CA PRO A 184 29.93 -14.96 -11.56
C PRO A 184 31.08 -14.63 -12.52
N THR A 185 31.03 -13.46 -13.15
CA THR A 185 32.09 -12.98 -14.05
C THR A 185 33.42 -12.70 -13.34
N LYS A 186 33.44 -12.71 -11.99
CA LYS A 186 34.58 -12.34 -11.12
C LYS A 186 35.13 -10.92 -11.35
N LYS A 187 34.50 -10.14 -12.22
CA LYS A 187 34.81 -8.73 -12.46
C LYS A 187 34.01 -7.89 -11.46
N CYS A 188 34.72 -7.13 -10.63
CA CYS A 188 34.13 -6.11 -9.77
C CYS A 188 34.23 -4.76 -10.50
N VAL A 189 33.10 -4.06 -10.64
CA VAL A 189 33.05 -2.73 -11.26
C VAL A 189 32.49 -1.77 -10.23
N GLY A 190 33.26 -0.74 -9.89
CA GLY A 190 32.78 0.38 -9.08
C GLY A 190 31.86 1.25 -9.92
N LEU A 191 30.71 1.65 -9.38
CA LEU A 191 29.79 2.59 -10.04
C LEU A 191 29.69 3.85 -9.18
N ASP A 192 30.03 5.00 -9.73
CA ASP A 192 29.82 6.31 -9.12
C ASP A 192 28.72 7.06 -9.88
N VAL A 193 27.78 7.65 -9.15
CA VAL A 193 26.62 8.37 -9.70
C VAL A 193 26.67 9.82 -9.30
N GLY A 194 26.63 10.73 -10.28
CA GLY A 194 26.92 12.14 -10.05
C GLY A 194 25.96 13.12 -10.73
N LEU A 195 26.16 14.40 -10.42
CA LEU A 195 25.45 15.52 -11.07
C LEU A 195 26.15 16.00 -12.35
N LYS A 196 27.38 15.55 -12.61
CA LYS A 196 28.14 15.84 -13.83
C LYS A 196 27.88 14.81 -14.93
N VAL A 197 27.89 13.52 -14.55
CA VAL A 197 27.61 12.36 -15.41
C VAL A 197 26.62 11.44 -14.70
N PHE A 198 25.75 10.76 -15.45
CA PHE A 198 24.71 9.89 -14.91
C PHE A 198 25.31 8.76 -14.08
N TYR A 199 26.32 8.10 -14.64
CA TYR A 199 27.24 7.28 -13.88
C TYR A 199 28.60 7.22 -14.57
N ALA A 200 29.63 6.96 -13.78
CA ALA A 200 30.96 6.58 -14.20
C ALA A 200 31.27 5.19 -13.62
N ASN A 201 31.93 4.33 -14.40
CA ASN A 201 32.43 3.06 -13.88
C ASN A 201 33.93 3.12 -13.57
N SER A 202 34.43 2.16 -12.80
CA SER A 202 35.87 2.04 -12.48
C SER A 202 36.75 1.77 -13.71
N ASP A 203 36.15 1.36 -14.82
CA ASP A 203 36.84 1.16 -16.11
C ASP A 203 36.99 2.47 -16.90
N GLY A 204 36.50 3.60 -16.37
CA GLY A 204 36.61 4.94 -16.98
C GLY A 204 35.49 5.28 -17.97
N GLU A 205 34.53 4.39 -18.19
CA GLU A 205 33.36 4.64 -19.03
C GLU A 205 32.35 5.52 -18.29
N THR A 206 31.78 6.48 -19.00
CA THR A 206 30.80 7.42 -18.44
C THR A 206 29.55 7.47 -19.31
N VAL A 207 28.39 7.57 -18.67
CA VAL A 207 27.11 7.84 -19.34
C VAL A 207 26.64 9.24 -18.98
N GLU A 208 26.27 10.03 -19.97
CA GLU A 208 25.79 11.39 -19.77
C GLU A 208 24.40 11.42 -19.10
N ILE A 209 24.12 12.52 -18.38
CA ILE A 209 22.83 12.71 -17.70
C ILE A 209 21.70 12.87 -18.71
N PRO A 210 20.70 11.97 -18.71
CA PRO A 210 19.54 12.15 -19.57
C PRO A 210 18.74 13.39 -19.14
N GLN A 211 18.68 14.40 -20.01
CA GLN A 211 18.01 15.68 -19.73
C GLN A 211 16.48 15.63 -19.89
N TYR A 212 15.84 14.48 -19.61
CA TYR A 212 14.38 14.30 -19.80
C TYR A 212 13.56 15.29 -18.98
N TYR A 213 13.95 15.52 -17.72
CA TYR A 213 13.26 16.45 -16.82
C TYR A 213 13.34 17.89 -17.35
N ARG A 214 14.53 18.38 -17.71
CA ARG A 214 14.71 19.73 -18.28
C ARG A 214 13.92 19.93 -19.58
N LYS A 215 13.86 18.92 -20.44
CA LYS A 215 13.03 18.95 -21.66
C LYS A 215 11.54 19.03 -21.32
N ALA A 216 11.07 18.23 -20.35
CA ALA A 216 9.68 18.25 -19.89
C ALA A 216 9.32 19.59 -19.21
N GLU A 217 10.20 20.13 -18.37
CA GLU A 217 10.08 21.43 -17.70
C GLU A 217 9.93 22.57 -18.72
N LYS A 218 10.82 22.64 -19.72
CA LYS A 218 10.71 23.62 -20.82
C LYS A 218 9.39 23.50 -21.57
N ARG A 219 8.91 22.27 -21.83
CA ARG A 219 7.62 22.03 -22.48
C ARG A 219 6.45 22.49 -21.61
N LEU A 220 6.50 22.20 -20.30
CA LEU A 220 5.48 22.61 -19.35
C LEU A 220 5.40 24.13 -19.24
N SER A 221 6.56 24.80 -19.11
CA SER A 221 6.67 26.26 -19.05
C SER A 221 6.07 26.94 -20.30
N ARG A 222 6.29 26.40 -21.50
CA ARG A 222 5.65 26.90 -22.73
C ARG A 222 4.12 26.76 -22.71
N LEU A 223 3.61 25.68 -22.10
CA LEU A 223 2.18 25.42 -21.98
C LEU A 223 1.51 26.19 -20.83
N THR A 224 2.30 26.85 -19.96
CA THR A 224 1.83 27.69 -18.86
C THR A 224 2.47 29.09 -18.93
N PRO A 225 2.03 29.96 -19.85
CA PRO A 225 2.53 31.33 -19.93
C PRO A 225 2.08 32.11 -18.68
N GLY A 226 3.02 32.59 -17.86
CA GLY A 226 2.71 33.36 -16.64
C GLY A 226 3.51 32.98 -15.38
N GLY A 227 4.31 31.91 -15.42
CA GLY A 227 5.52 31.82 -14.60
C GLY A 227 5.36 31.72 -13.07
N GLU A 228 4.27 31.16 -12.55
CA GLU A 228 4.29 30.58 -11.21
C GLU A 228 4.07 29.07 -11.31
N ILE A 229 5.17 28.31 -11.22
CA ILE A 229 5.10 26.92 -10.76
C ILE A 229 4.78 27.05 -9.27
N PRO A 230 3.61 26.61 -8.78
CA PRO A 230 3.31 26.75 -7.36
C PRO A 230 4.36 25.96 -6.59
N SER A 231 5.17 26.66 -5.80
CA SER A 231 6.21 26.10 -4.93
C SER A 231 5.57 25.10 -3.97
N ASP A 232 5.55 23.80 -4.30
CA ASP A 232 5.23 22.59 -3.52
C ASP A 232 4.06 22.61 -2.48
N GLU A 233 3.34 23.71 -2.30
CA GLU A 233 2.32 23.95 -1.28
C GLU A 233 0.90 23.97 -1.88
N CYS A 234 0.75 24.05 -3.21
CA CYS A 234 -0.55 24.35 -3.84
C CYS A 234 -1.28 23.16 -4.48
N TRP A 235 -0.82 21.92 -4.33
CA TRP A 235 -1.57 20.75 -4.84
C TRP A 235 -2.62 20.20 -3.88
N ILE A 236 -2.81 20.80 -2.69
CA ILE A 236 -3.90 20.44 -1.77
C ILE A 236 -4.47 21.69 -1.08
N ARG A 237 -5.38 22.41 -1.75
CA ARG A 237 -6.42 23.17 -1.04
C ARG A 237 -7.73 22.36 -1.05
N PRO A 238 -8.18 21.80 0.09
CA PRO A 238 -9.58 21.43 0.24
C PRO A 238 -10.41 22.71 0.19
N ALA A 239 -11.61 22.60 -0.37
CA ALA A 239 -12.61 23.65 -0.31
C ALA A 239 -12.72 24.26 1.10
N ARG A 240 -12.79 25.59 1.11
CA ARG A 240 -12.91 26.52 2.23
C ARG A 240 -13.91 26.02 3.29
N LEU A 241 -13.41 25.39 4.36
CA LEU A 241 -14.15 25.23 5.61
C LEU A 241 -13.73 26.34 6.56
N ARG A 242 -14.69 27.23 6.85
CA ARG A 242 -14.60 28.27 7.88
C ARG A 242 -14.12 27.60 9.18
N LYS A 243 -13.02 28.11 9.75
CA LYS A 243 -12.56 27.75 11.10
C LYS A 243 -13.64 28.17 12.09
N LEU A 244 -14.31 27.20 12.72
CA LEU A 244 -14.80 27.38 14.08
C LEU A 244 -13.70 26.89 15.02
N SER A 245 -13.40 27.74 15.99
CA SER A 245 -12.34 27.65 16.99
C SER A 245 -12.48 26.43 17.90
N GLY A 246 -11.33 25.89 18.31
CA GLY A 246 -11.09 25.38 19.66
C GLY A 246 -11.49 23.92 19.95
N THR A 247 -10.55 23.00 19.76
CA THR A 247 -10.31 21.91 20.73
C THR A 247 -8.82 21.53 20.71
N LYS A 248 -8.19 21.59 21.90
CA LYS A 248 -6.83 21.08 22.12
C LYS A 248 -6.84 19.56 21.93
N ASN A 249 -5.95 19.02 21.08
CA ASN A 249 -5.67 17.59 21.11
C ASN A 249 -4.84 17.28 22.36
N PRO A 250 -5.18 16.24 23.15
CA PRO A 250 -4.36 15.84 24.28
C PRO A 250 -3.05 15.26 23.79
N SER A 251 -1.95 15.84 24.25
CA SER A 251 -0.62 15.23 24.23
C SER A 251 -0.65 14.04 25.19
N HIS A 252 -0.74 12.82 24.67
CA HIS A 252 -0.33 11.66 25.46
C HIS A 252 1.19 11.60 25.41
N GLU A 253 1.81 12.13 26.46
CA GLU A 253 3.16 11.76 26.85
C GLU A 253 3.19 10.25 27.08
N CYS A 254 4.03 9.55 26.32
CA CYS A 254 4.37 8.18 26.63
C CYS A 254 5.41 8.24 27.74
N ASP A 255 4.95 8.31 28.99
CA ASP A 255 5.83 8.12 30.14
C ASP A 255 6.42 6.70 30.10
N GLY A 256 7.73 6.66 30.24
CA GLY A 256 8.54 5.46 30.25
C GLY A 256 8.34 4.72 31.56
N SER A 257 7.51 3.68 31.54
CA SER A 257 7.61 2.56 32.47
C SER A 257 7.27 1.28 31.71
N VAL A 258 8.31 0.66 31.15
CA VAL A 258 8.25 -0.74 30.70
C VAL A 258 8.48 -1.56 31.95
N ASN A 259 7.41 -2.11 32.52
CA ASN A 259 7.55 -3.19 33.51
C ASN A 259 7.81 -4.47 32.72
N ASP A 260 9.03 -4.99 32.89
CA ASP A 260 9.46 -6.32 32.49
C ASP A 260 8.76 -7.36 33.37
N GLU A 261 7.72 -8.00 32.86
CA GLU A 261 7.30 -9.34 33.31
C GLU A 261 6.90 -10.17 32.08
N ALA A 262 7.91 -10.69 31.38
CA ALA A 262 7.76 -11.83 30.49
C ALA A 262 8.16 -13.08 31.28
N GLY A 263 7.15 -13.90 31.60
CA GLY A 263 7.30 -15.14 32.33
C GLY A 263 8.33 -16.08 31.69
N ARG A 264 9.23 -16.56 32.55
CA ARG A 264 9.98 -17.80 32.34
C ARG A 264 8.99 -18.93 32.05
N VAL A 265 9.00 -19.45 30.83
CA VAL A 265 8.52 -20.81 30.58
C VAL A 265 9.68 -21.73 30.92
N GLY A 266 9.58 -22.40 32.07
CA GLY A 266 10.52 -23.43 32.49
C GLY A 266 10.48 -24.61 31.53
N GLY A 267 11.66 -25.05 31.09
CA GLY A 267 11.85 -26.36 30.50
C GLY A 267 11.84 -27.40 31.61
N ASN A 268 10.90 -28.33 31.55
CA ASN A 268 10.98 -29.57 32.32
C ASN A 268 11.76 -30.59 31.50
N MET A 269 12.99 -30.83 31.93
CA MET A 269 13.63 -32.15 31.86
C MET A 269 12.79 -33.14 32.66
N ILE A 270 12.54 -34.31 32.10
CA ILE A 270 12.20 -35.51 32.87
C ILE A 270 12.98 -36.66 32.22
N ASP A 271 14.10 -37.02 32.84
CA ASP A 271 14.76 -38.31 32.64
C ASP A 271 14.21 -39.30 33.69
N GLY A 272 13.95 -40.52 33.23
CA GLY A 272 14.19 -41.76 33.98
C GLY A 272 13.14 -42.25 34.98
N LEU A 273 12.53 -43.41 34.68
CA LEU A 273 12.68 -44.69 35.41
C LEU A 273 11.48 -45.60 35.08
N GLY A 274 11.77 -46.79 34.54
CA GLY A 274 10.80 -47.84 34.19
C GLY A 274 11.24 -48.64 32.96
#